data_AF-A0A6C0IMD4-F1
#
_entry.id   AF-A0A6C0IMD4-F1
#
_cell.length_a   1.000
_cell.length_b   1.000
_cell.length_c   1.000
_cell.angle_alpha   90.00
_cell.angle_beta   90.00
_cell.angle_gamma   90.00
#
_symmetry.space_group_name_H-M   'P 1'
#
loop_
_entity.id
_entity.type
_entity.pdbx_description
1 polymer ?
#
loop_
_entity_poly.entity_id
_entity_poly.type
_entity_poly.pdbx_seq_one_letter_code
_entity_poly.pdbx_strand_id
1 'polypeptide(L)'
;MEKRISKKIETHVTQFKDDLREKLMKLNLENSEMVQLIEYIYEYPRLVINKEDLVKRKRIKNSIPGLNRCSAKRADGDQCTRRRKDECDYCGTHVKGTPHGLVTNDIPEIEQDKRVEVYAKEINGIVYHLDNFCNVYKTEDIMKEEKNPEIIYKYQVNDGVYRIVESII
;
A
#
# COMPACT_ATOMS: atom_id res chain seq x y z
N MET A 1 5.16 5.11 42.17
CA MET A 1 3.93 4.40 41.74
C MET A 1 4.00 2.92 42.06
N GLU A 2 5.10 2.25 41.71
CA GLU A 2 5.38 0.82 42.00
C GLU A 2 5.14 0.44 43.46
N LYS A 3 5.81 1.10 44.42
CA LYS A 3 5.63 0.85 45.86
C LYS A 3 4.17 0.92 46.35
N ARG A 4 3.36 1.79 45.75
CA ARG A 4 1.94 1.95 46.11
C ARG A 4 1.10 0.78 45.59
N ILE A 5 1.42 0.28 44.38
CA ILE A 5 0.74 -0.87 43.78
C ILE A 5 1.16 -2.14 44.52
N SER A 6 2.46 -2.34 44.77
CA SER A 6 2.97 -3.47 45.56
C SER A 6 2.32 -3.52 46.94
N LYS A 7 2.23 -2.39 47.65
CA LYS A 7 1.56 -2.33 48.95
C LYS A 7 0.08 -2.71 48.88
N LYS A 8 -0.65 -2.26 47.85
CA LYS A 8 -2.06 -2.66 47.65
C LYS A 8 -2.21 -4.16 47.42
N ILE A 9 -1.35 -4.74 46.58
CA ILE A 9 -1.35 -6.18 46.30
C ILE A 9 -1.00 -6.97 47.55
N GLU A 10 0.02 -6.56 48.29
CA GLU A 10 0.39 -7.19 49.57
C GLU A 10 -0.76 -7.16 50.57
N THR A 11 -1.45 -6.03 50.69
CA THR A 11 -2.59 -5.91 51.63
C THR A 11 -3.72 -6.85 51.22
N HIS A 12 -4.06 -6.89 49.93
CA HIS A 12 -5.10 -7.78 49.41
C HIS A 12 -4.73 -9.26 49.54
N VAL A 13 -3.49 -9.65 49.24
CA VAL A 13 -3.01 -11.03 49.37
C VAL A 13 -2.98 -11.46 50.84
N THR A 14 -2.60 -10.57 51.75
CA THR A 14 -2.60 -10.87 53.20
C THR A 14 -4.03 -11.11 53.69
N GLN A 15 -4.95 -10.20 53.36
CA GLN A 15 -6.38 -10.35 53.67
C GLN A 15 -6.95 -11.66 53.10
N PHE A 16 -6.62 -12.00 51.85
CA PHE A 16 -7.05 -13.25 51.23
C PHE A 16 -6.53 -14.50 51.97
N LYS A 17 -5.25 -14.50 52.41
CA LYS A 17 -4.69 -15.61 53.20
C LYS A 17 -5.39 -15.73 54.56
N ASP A 18 -5.70 -14.60 55.20
CA ASP A 18 -6.39 -14.57 56.49
C ASP A 18 -7.85 -15.05 56.38
N ASP A 19 -8.58 -14.62 55.35
CA ASP A 19 -9.94 -15.08 55.06
C ASP A 19 -9.99 -16.59 54.79
N LEU A 20 -9.00 -17.11 54.06
CA LEU A 20 -8.85 -18.56 53.83
C LEU A 20 -8.58 -19.31 55.14
N ARG A 21 -7.70 -18.79 55.99
CA ARG A 21 -7.41 -19.38 57.30
C ARG A 21 -8.66 -19.42 58.16
N GLU A 22 -9.44 -18.34 58.23
CA GLU A 22 -10.70 -18.33 58.98
C GLU A 22 -11.70 -19.35 58.44
N LYS A 23 -11.80 -19.47 57.11
CA LYS A 23 -12.69 -20.45 56.48
C LYS A 23 -12.26 -21.89 56.75
N LEU A 24 -10.96 -22.17 56.75
CA LEU A 24 -10.40 -23.47 57.11
C LEU A 24 -10.64 -23.82 58.59
N MET A 25 -10.51 -22.84 59.50
CA MET A 25 -10.84 -23.04 60.91
C MET A 25 -12.32 -23.37 61.14
N LYS A 26 -13.22 -22.83 60.31
CA LYS A 26 -14.67 -23.13 60.37
C LYS A 26 -15.01 -24.54 59.85
N LEU A 27 -14.13 -25.19 59.10
CA LEU A 27 -14.40 -26.47 58.42
C LEU A 27 -14.18 -27.71 59.31
N ASN A 28 -13.75 -27.57 60.56
CA ASN A 28 -13.65 -28.66 61.54
C ASN A 28 -12.92 -29.93 61.02
N LEU A 29 -11.90 -29.72 60.18
CA LEU A 29 -11.01 -30.77 59.66
C LEU A 29 -10.07 -31.28 60.76
N GLU A 30 -9.50 -32.48 60.60
CA GLU A 30 -8.50 -33.01 61.53
C GLU A 30 -7.28 -32.08 61.63
N ASN A 31 -6.83 -31.81 62.86
CA ASN A 31 -5.83 -30.78 63.17
C ASN A 31 -4.50 -30.94 62.41
N SER A 32 -4.09 -32.16 62.04
CA SER A 32 -2.80 -32.40 61.39
C SER A 32 -2.76 -31.91 59.93
N GLU A 33 -3.78 -32.23 59.14
CA GLU A 33 -3.86 -31.84 57.73
C GLU A 33 -4.14 -30.34 57.58
N MET A 34 -4.90 -29.77 58.51
CA MET A 34 -5.21 -28.34 58.56
C MET A 34 -3.95 -27.49 58.77
N VAL A 35 -3.05 -27.91 59.67
CA VAL A 35 -1.79 -27.19 59.93
C VAL A 35 -0.89 -27.19 58.69
N GLN A 36 -0.76 -28.32 58.01
CA GLN A 36 0.03 -28.43 56.77
C GLN A 36 -0.54 -27.54 55.65
N LEU A 37 -1.87 -27.50 55.50
CA LEU A 37 -2.54 -26.62 54.54
C LEU A 37 -2.32 -25.13 54.83
N ILE A 38 -2.41 -24.73 56.10
CA ILE A 38 -2.17 -23.35 56.52
C ILE A 38 -0.72 -22.96 56.25
N GLU A 39 0.24 -23.82 56.61
CA GLU A 39 1.66 -23.60 56.37
C GLU A 39 1.94 -23.39 54.86
N TYR A 40 1.42 -24.28 54.01
CA TYR A 40 1.54 -24.16 52.56
C TYR A 40 0.95 -22.84 52.01
N ILE A 41 -0.21 -22.41 52.50
CA ILE A 41 -0.84 -21.14 52.08
C ILE A 41 0.04 -19.94 52.45
N TYR A 42 0.62 -19.92 53.65
CA TYR A 42 1.44 -18.80 54.10
C TYR A 42 2.83 -18.78 53.46
N GLU A 43 3.45 -19.95 53.21
CA GLU A 43 4.71 -20.08 52.48
C GLU A 43 4.60 -19.76 51.00
N TYR A 44 3.39 -19.80 50.42
CA TYR A 44 3.21 -19.51 49.00
C TYR A 44 3.82 -18.14 48.62
N PRO A 45 4.69 -18.10 47.59
CA PRO A 45 5.49 -16.93 47.25
C PRO A 45 4.63 -15.72 46.93
N ARG A 46 5.06 -14.56 47.40
CA ARG A 46 4.38 -13.28 47.16
C ARG A 46 4.62 -12.83 45.72
N LEU A 47 3.58 -12.24 45.11
CA LEU A 47 3.71 -11.60 43.81
C LEU A 47 4.54 -10.31 43.95
N VAL A 48 5.71 -10.27 43.31
CA VAL A 48 6.58 -9.09 43.25
C VAL A 48 6.48 -8.47 41.87
N ILE A 49 6.08 -7.19 41.80
CA ILE A 49 6.08 -6.42 40.56
C ILE A 49 7.45 -5.80 40.36
N ASN A 50 8.09 -6.12 39.24
CA ASN A 50 9.36 -5.52 38.85
C ASN A 50 9.14 -4.25 38.03
N LYS A 51 10.19 -3.43 37.93
CA LYS A 51 10.16 -2.20 37.11
C LYS A 51 9.81 -2.50 35.65
N GLU A 52 10.27 -3.63 35.15
CA GLU A 52 10.03 -4.08 33.78
C GLU A 52 8.55 -4.31 33.47
N ASP A 53 7.74 -4.66 34.47
CA ASP A 53 6.30 -4.89 34.32
C ASP A 53 5.52 -3.57 34.18
N LEU A 54 6.06 -2.49 34.74
CA LEU A 54 5.42 -1.17 34.76
C LEU A 54 5.94 -0.25 33.64
N VAL A 55 7.06 -0.60 33.02
CA VAL A 55 7.60 0.13 31.87
C VAL A 55 6.87 -0.30 30.60
N LYS A 56 6.33 0.69 29.88
CA LYS A 56 5.79 0.47 28.53
C LYS A 56 6.91 -0.06 27.64
N ARG A 57 6.84 -1.33 27.27
CA ARG A 57 7.85 -1.96 26.40
C ARG A 57 8.00 -1.13 25.13
N LYS A 58 9.22 -0.63 24.89
CA LYS A 58 9.56 0.02 23.63
C LYS A 58 9.71 -1.06 22.58
N ARG A 59 8.72 -1.22 21.70
CA ARG A 59 8.83 -2.12 20.56
C ARG A 59 10.07 -1.72 19.75
N ILE A 60 11.02 -2.66 19.60
CA ILE A 60 12.16 -2.49 18.70
C ILE A 60 11.60 -2.31 17.29
N LYS A 61 11.93 -1.18 16.66
CA LYS A 61 11.53 -0.93 15.28
C LYS A 61 12.48 -1.73 14.39
N ASN A 62 12.01 -2.85 13.85
CA ASN A 62 12.75 -3.55 12.80
C ASN A 62 12.78 -2.66 11.56
N SER A 63 13.98 -2.32 11.10
CA SER A 63 14.15 -1.53 9.88
C SER A 63 13.90 -2.42 8.66
N ILE A 64 12.90 -2.06 7.87
CA ILE A 64 12.62 -2.73 6.59
C ILE A 64 13.50 -2.05 5.53
N PRO A 65 14.19 -2.78 4.64
CA PRO A 65 14.93 -2.19 3.53
C PRO A 65 14.05 -1.25 2.70
N GLY A 66 14.59 -0.11 2.23
CA GLY A 66 13.82 0.93 1.54
C GLY A 66 12.99 0.39 0.36
N LEU A 67 13.56 -0.50 -0.44
CA LEU A 67 12.89 -1.16 -1.57
C LEU A 67 11.64 -1.96 -1.17
N ASN A 68 11.55 -2.44 0.07
CA ASN A 68 10.43 -3.24 0.56
C ASN A 68 9.42 -2.42 1.36
N ARG A 69 9.62 -1.10 1.47
CA ARG A 69 8.67 -0.20 2.12
C ARG A 69 7.58 0.19 1.15
N CYS A 70 6.43 0.51 1.73
CA CYS A 70 5.30 1.06 1.00
C CYS A 70 5.68 2.43 0.40
N SER A 71 5.31 2.65 -0.87
CA SER A 71 5.60 3.88 -1.62
C SER A 71 4.68 5.07 -1.27
N ALA A 72 3.60 4.84 -0.51
CA ALA A 72 2.69 5.91 -0.10
C ALA A 72 3.26 6.78 1.03
N LYS A 73 2.75 8.01 1.14
CA LYS A 73 3.11 8.98 2.17
C LYS A 73 2.09 9.00 3.30
N ARG A 74 2.55 9.31 4.52
CA ARG A 74 1.69 9.59 5.68
C ARG A 74 1.22 11.05 5.61
N ALA A 75 0.28 11.42 6.49
CA ALA A 75 -0.17 12.81 6.64
C ALA A 75 0.99 13.79 6.94
N ASP A 76 2.06 13.28 7.56
CA ASP A 76 3.29 14.02 7.84
C ASP A 76 4.16 14.30 6.58
N GLY A 77 3.78 13.78 5.41
CA GLY A 77 4.57 13.85 4.17
C GLY A 77 5.64 12.77 4.01
N ASP A 78 6.01 12.09 5.10
CA ASP A 78 7.01 11.03 5.12
C ASP A 78 6.52 9.72 4.47
N GLN A 79 7.46 8.98 3.87
CA GLN A 79 7.19 7.65 3.33
C GLN A 79 6.69 6.68 4.41
N CYS A 80 5.69 5.88 4.06
CA CYS A 80 5.18 4.83 4.92
C CYS A 80 6.27 3.83 5.30
N THR A 81 6.40 3.56 6.60
CA THR A 81 7.40 2.62 7.14
C THR A 81 6.96 1.16 7.13
N ARG A 82 5.75 0.86 6.64
CA ARG A 82 5.19 -0.50 6.59
C ARG A 82 5.70 -1.24 5.36
N ARG A 83 5.82 -2.57 5.47
CA ARG A 83 6.18 -3.45 4.35
C ARG A 83 5.09 -3.38 3.26
N ARG A 84 5.51 -3.33 2.00
CA ARG A 84 4.60 -3.48 0.85
C ARG A 84 3.99 -4.89 0.82
N LYS A 85 2.81 -5.03 0.24
CA LYS A 85 2.19 -6.33 -0.02
C LYS A 85 2.83 -6.96 -1.27
N ASP A 86 2.72 -8.27 -1.41
CA ASP A 86 3.19 -8.93 -2.63
C ASP A 86 2.39 -8.40 -3.85
N GLU A 87 3.10 -8.17 -4.95
CA GLU A 87 2.56 -7.59 -6.21
C GLU A 87 1.88 -6.22 -6.06
N CYS A 88 2.22 -5.46 -5.01
CA CYS A 88 1.69 -4.13 -4.81
C CYS A 88 2.74 -3.20 -4.22
N ASP A 89 2.78 -1.94 -4.65
CA ASP A 89 3.69 -0.92 -4.11
C ASP A 89 3.25 -0.38 -2.74
N TYR A 90 2.08 -0.80 -2.27
CA TYR A 90 1.46 -0.29 -1.06
C TYR A 90 1.33 -1.36 0.03
N CYS A 91 1.34 -0.92 1.29
CA CYS A 91 1.01 -1.80 2.42
C CYS A 91 -0.49 -2.01 2.50
N GLY A 92 -0.93 -3.07 3.20
CA GLY A 92 -2.35 -3.43 3.28
C GLY A 92 -3.30 -2.32 3.76
N THR A 93 -2.82 -1.35 4.54
CA THR A 93 -3.65 -0.18 4.92
C THR A 93 -3.75 0.89 3.84
N HIS A 94 -2.71 1.12 3.04
CA HIS A 94 -2.80 2.06 1.92
C HIS A 94 -3.58 1.47 0.75
N VAL A 95 -3.53 0.14 0.56
CA VAL A 95 -4.40 -0.57 -0.39
C VAL A 95 -5.87 -0.50 0.02
N LYS A 96 -6.18 -0.71 1.31
CA LYS A 96 -7.58 -0.62 1.80
C LYS A 96 -8.11 0.81 1.85
N GLY A 97 -7.22 1.79 2.05
CA GLY A 97 -7.58 3.21 2.14
C GLY A 97 -7.78 3.90 0.80
N THR A 98 -7.65 3.18 -0.33
CA THR A 98 -7.73 3.76 -1.68
C THR A 98 -8.91 3.20 -2.46
N PRO A 99 -10.03 3.95 -2.56
CA PRO A 99 -10.96 3.81 -3.69
C PRO A 99 -10.52 4.69 -4.89
N HIS A 100 -9.95 5.89 -4.64
CA HIS A 100 -9.51 6.86 -5.67
C HIS A 100 -8.20 7.61 -5.31
N GLY A 101 -7.40 7.09 -4.37
CA GLY A 101 -6.24 7.81 -3.82
C GLY A 101 -4.91 7.58 -4.55
N LEU A 102 -4.96 6.99 -5.75
CA LEU A 102 -3.82 7.06 -6.66
C LEU A 102 -3.98 8.38 -7.42
N VAL A 103 -3.17 9.38 -7.09
CA VAL A 103 -2.89 10.44 -8.05
C VAL A 103 -1.99 9.77 -9.08
N THR A 104 -2.60 9.09 -10.05
CA THR A 104 -1.92 8.92 -11.31
C THR A 104 -1.64 10.34 -11.76
N ASN A 105 -0.36 10.70 -11.85
CA ASN A 105 0.01 11.58 -12.93
C ASN A 105 -0.22 10.76 -14.20
N ASP A 106 -1.49 10.51 -14.52
CA ASP A 106 -1.91 10.56 -15.90
C ASP A 106 -1.59 12.01 -16.22
N ILE A 107 -0.32 12.25 -16.56
CA ILE A 107 -0.02 13.15 -17.65
C ILE A 107 -0.98 12.59 -18.69
N PRO A 108 -2.14 13.22 -18.95
CA PRO A 108 -2.86 12.83 -20.16
C PRO A 108 -1.76 12.86 -21.19
N GLU A 109 -1.46 11.73 -21.84
CA GLU A 109 -0.44 11.70 -22.89
C GLU A 109 -0.73 12.95 -23.69
N ILE A 110 0.11 13.99 -23.50
CA ILE A 110 -0.16 15.26 -24.14
C ILE A 110 -0.11 14.81 -25.57
N GLU A 111 -1.24 14.90 -26.28
CA GLU A 111 -1.29 14.63 -27.71
C GLU A 111 -0.24 15.56 -28.29
N GLN A 112 0.99 15.06 -28.40
CA GLN A 112 2.09 15.85 -28.86
C GLN A 112 1.73 16.06 -30.32
N ASP A 113 1.50 17.32 -30.70
CA ASP A 113 1.29 17.69 -32.10
C ASP A 113 2.42 17.06 -32.93
N LYS A 114 2.14 15.94 -33.60
CA LYS A 114 3.11 15.24 -34.43
C LYS A 114 3.19 15.99 -35.74
N ARG A 115 4.33 16.65 -35.98
CA ARG A 115 4.61 17.24 -37.29
C ARG A 115 4.93 16.11 -38.26
N VAL A 116 4.08 15.95 -39.28
CA VAL A 116 4.27 15.01 -40.38
C VAL A 116 4.60 15.82 -41.63
N GLU A 117 5.65 15.42 -42.34
CA GLU A 117 6.01 16.01 -43.64
C GLU A 117 5.16 15.38 -44.74
N VAL A 118 4.47 16.22 -45.50
CA VAL A 118 3.63 15.82 -46.63
C VAL A 118 4.22 16.38 -47.92
N TYR A 119 4.28 15.56 -48.96
CA TYR A 119 4.80 15.95 -50.27
C TYR A 119 3.81 15.61 -51.39
N ALA A 120 3.81 16.43 -52.44
CA ALA A 120 2.96 16.25 -53.61
C ALA A 120 3.62 15.31 -54.63
N LYS A 121 2.88 14.30 -55.09
CA LYS A 121 3.34 13.35 -56.10
C LYS A 121 2.26 13.12 -57.16
N GLU A 122 2.66 13.15 -58.42
CA GLU A 122 1.78 12.84 -59.54
C GLU A 122 1.70 11.33 -59.75
N ILE A 123 0.47 10.79 -59.69
CA ILE A 123 0.16 9.38 -59.95
C ILE A 123 -0.96 9.37 -60.99
N ASN A 124 -0.72 8.76 -62.15
CA ASN A 124 -1.69 8.66 -63.25
C ASN A 124 -2.29 10.00 -63.69
N GLY A 125 -1.52 11.09 -63.65
CA GLY A 125 -1.96 12.43 -64.07
C GLY A 125 -2.73 13.23 -63.02
N ILE A 126 -2.88 12.70 -61.80
CA ILE A 126 -3.51 13.39 -60.67
C ILE A 126 -2.45 13.60 -59.58
N VAL A 127 -2.42 14.82 -59.02
CA VAL A 127 -1.49 15.17 -57.93
C VAL A 127 -2.10 14.77 -56.59
N TYR A 128 -1.42 13.86 -55.89
CA TYR A 128 -1.78 13.39 -54.55
C TYR A 128 -0.80 13.90 -53.51
N HIS A 129 -1.28 14.05 -52.28
CA HIS A 129 -0.46 14.46 -51.15
C HIS A 129 -0.20 13.25 -50.26
N LEU A 130 1.07 12.91 -50.10
CA LEU A 130 1.54 11.66 -49.48
C LEU A 130 2.46 11.97 -48.29
N ASP A 131 2.46 11.09 -47.29
CA ASP A 131 3.46 11.10 -46.20
C ASP A 131 4.41 9.89 -46.27
N ASN A 132 5.34 9.83 -45.31
CA ASN A 132 6.25 8.70 -45.13
C ASN A 132 5.61 7.47 -44.46
N PHE A 133 4.34 7.54 -44.06
CA PHE A 133 3.61 6.46 -43.39
C PHE A 133 2.61 5.75 -44.32
N CYS A 134 2.77 5.93 -45.63
CA CYS A 134 1.94 5.32 -46.67
C CYS A 134 0.49 5.85 -46.72
N ASN A 135 0.23 7.06 -46.22
CA ASN A 135 -1.09 7.69 -46.24
C ASN A 135 -1.23 8.67 -47.40
N VAL A 136 -2.44 8.73 -47.97
CA VAL A 136 -2.86 9.69 -48.99
C VAL A 136 -3.91 10.59 -48.39
N TYR A 137 -3.61 11.88 -48.31
CA TYR A 137 -4.47 12.86 -47.67
C TYR A 137 -5.38 13.59 -48.66
N LYS A 138 -6.49 14.10 -48.14
CA LYS A 138 -7.37 14.99 -48.89
C LYS A 138 -6.69 16.32 -49.19
N THR A 139 -6.63 16.67 -50.48
CA THR A 139 -6.01 17.92 -50.95
C THR A 139 -6.65 19.16 -50.33
N GLU A 140 -7.97 19.16 -50.11
CA GLU A 140 -8.68 20.30 -49.51
C GLU A 140 -8.22 20.59 -48.08
N ASP A 141 -7.98 19.54 -47.28
CA ASP A 141 -7.66 19.67 -45.85
C ASP A 141 -6.21 20.14 -45.68
N ILE A 142 -5.31 19.71 -46.57
CA ILE A 142 -3.94 20.20 -46.63
C ILE A 142 -3.90 21.66 -47.05
N MET A 143 -4.69 22.04 -48.06
CA MET A 143 -4.77 23.43 -48.51
C MET A 143 -5.37 24.37 -47.44
N LYS A 144 -6.15 23.82 -46.51
CA LYS A 144 -6.73 24.56 -45.37
C LYS A 144 -5.86 24.55 -44.11
N GLU A 145 -4.69 23.91 -44.14
CA GLU A 145 -3.81 23.73 -42.97
C GLU A 145 -4.55 23.11 -41.76
N GLU A 146 -5.41 22.13 -42.02
CA GLU A 146 -6.18 21.45 -40.97
C GLU A 146 -5.26 20.59 -40.09
N LYS A 147 -5.47 20.61 -38.76
CA LYS A 147 -4.60 19.92 -37.81
C LYS A 147 -4.65 18.39 -37.91
N ASN A 148 -5.72 17.82 -38.45
CA ASN A 148 -5.90 16.39 -38.61
C ASN A 148 -6.57 16.11 -39.97
N PRO A 149 -5.81 16.23 -41.08
CA PRO A 149 -6.37 16.10 -42.42
C PRO A 149 -6.85 14.66 -42.66
N GLU A 150 -7.96 14.51 -43.40
CA GLU A 150 -8.58 13.21 -43.66
C GLU A 150 -7.70 12.35 -44.57
N ILE A 151 -7.48 11.09 -44.17
CA ILE A 151 -6.76 10.09 -44.97
C ILE A 151 -7.78 9.39 -45.87
N ILE A 152 -7.67 9.59 -47.19
CA ILE A 152 -8.61 9.01 -48.16
C ILE A 152 -8.14 7.62 -48.60
N TYR A 153 -6.84 7.43 -48.81
CA TYR A 153 -6.29 6.17 -49.31
C TYR A 153 -4.96 5.83 -48.65
N LYS A 154 -4.46 4.61 -48.87
CA LYS A 154 -3.07 4.26 -48.65
C LYS A 154 -2.35 4.08 -49.96
N TYR A 155 -1.03 4.21 -49.98
CA TYR A 155 -0.24 3.91 -51.17
C TYR A 155 0.82 2.85 -50.88
N GLN A 156 1.19 2.10 -51.92
CA GLN A 156 2.30 1.14 -51.88
C GLN A 156 3.29 1.48 -52.98
N VAL A 157 4.58 1.27 -52.68
CA VAL A 157 5.67 1.47 -53.63
C VAL A 157 6.21 0.10 -54.01
N ASN A 158 5.94 -0.34 -55.24
CA ASN A 158 6.52 -1.55 -55.82
C ASN A 158 7.50 -1.12 -56.91
N ASP A 159 8.78 -1.45 -56.74
CA ASP A 159 9.87 -1.15 -57.69
C ASP A 159 9.93 0.31 -58.15
N GLY A 160 9.68 1.25 -57.23
CA GLY A 160 9.70 2.71 -57.51
C GLY A 160 8.41 3.26 -58.15
N VAL A 161 7.42 2.42 -58.41
CA VAL A 161 6.10 2.84 -58.91
C VAL A 161 5.11 2.94 -57.75
N TYR A 162 4.55 4.13 -57.57
CA TYR A 162 3.53 4.41 -56.56
C TYR A 162 2.17 3.91 -57.06
N ARG A 163 1.49 3.09 -56.24
CA ARG A 163 0.14 2.62 -56.49
C ARG A 163 -0.76 2.96 -55.31
N ILE A 164 -1.93 3.52 -55.60
CA ILE A 164 -2.95 3.79 -54.60
C ILE A 164 -3.67 2.47 -54.29
N VAL A 165 -3.77 2.15 -53.01
CA VAL A 165 -4.48 0.99 -52.47
C VAL A 165 -5.68 1.51 -51.70
N GLU A 166 -6.86 1.10 -52.14
CA GLU A 166 -8.11 1.45 -51.48
C GLU A 166 -8.24 0.59 -50.22
N SER A 167 -7.93 1.17 -49.06
CA SER A 167 -8.23 0.54 -47.77
C SER A 167 -9.27 1.39 -47.06
N ILE A 168 -10.54 1.04 -47.26
CA ILE A 168 -11.65 1.44 -46.40
C ILE A 168 -11.42 0.76 -45.04
N ILE A 169 -11.35 1.56 -43.98
CA ILE A 169 -11.83 1.14 -42.65
C ILE A 169 -13.24 1.68 -42.52
#